data_AF-A0A367Z0S2-F1
#
_entry.id   AF-A0A367Z0S2-F1
#
_cell.length_a   1.000
_cell.length_b   1.000
_cell.length_c   1.000
_cell.angle_alpha   90.00
_cell.angle_beta   90.00
_cell.angle_gamma   90.00
#
_symmetry.space_group_name_H-M   'P 1'
#
loop_
_entity.id
_entity.type
_entity.pdbx_description
1 polymer ?
#
loop_
_entity_poly.entity_id
_entity_poly.type
_entity_poly.pdbx_seq_one_letter_code
_entity_poly.pdbx_strand_id
1 'polypeptide(L)'
;MKLHISIFLVFLLIGCSSKKETIKEEASITQQTEQQIEPPQPPKTTTYKENSTLVSCLVDTLEIVDDYKYKITVKVITAIPDDWNVSIIEPEQIITVIPAYLLDENQNIDLQNPINAKLYELRNLKKKGFFIGKVTLARDNNYYITKVEAWQNPPEE
;
A
#
# COMPACT_ATOMS: atom_id res chain seq x y z
N MET A 1 37.81 -26.36 24.75
CA MET A 1 37.02 -27.29 25.58
C MET A 1 35.66 -27.49 24.91
N LYS A 2 35.26 -28.74 24.71
CA LYS A 2 34.00 -29.17 24.07
C LYS A 2 32.91 -29.40 25.14
N LEU A 3 31.65 -29.39 24.66
CA LEU A 3 30.42 -29.94 25.29
C LEU A 3 29.81 -29.06 26.42
N HIS A 4 28.50 -28.81 26.49
CA HIS A 4 27.36 -29.72 26.28
C HIS A 4 26.11 -29.04 25.67
N ILE A 5 25.42 -29.82 24.84
CA ILE A 5 24.02 -29.69 24.42
C ILE A 5 23.11 -30.09 25.58
N SER A 6 21.99 -29.38 25.77
CA SER A 6 20.80 -29.92 26.44
C SER A 6 19.54 -29.24 25.88
N ILE A 7 18.83 -30.01 25.05
CA ILE A 7 17.48 -29.77 24.56
C ILE A 7 16.53 -30.25 25.65
N PHE A 8 15.63 -29.38 26.12
CA PHE A 8 14.44 -29.79 26.89
C PHE A 8 13.20 -29.46 26.08
N LEU A 9 12.47 -30.51 25.73
CA LEU A 9 11.26 -30.52 24.94
C LEU A 9 10.19 -31.16 25.83
N VAL A 10 9.17 -30.41 26.26
CA VAL A 10 7.99 -30.97 26.91
C VAL A 10 6.73 -30.25 26.44
N PHE A 11 5.87 -31.03 25.79
CA PHE A 11 4.49 -30.78 25.39
C PHE A 11 3.58 -30.52 26.60
N LEU A 12 2.55 -29.67 26.43
CA LEU A 12 1.25 -29.87 27.11
C LEU A 12 0.12 -29.32 26.23
N LEU A 13 -0.60 -30.26 25.60
CA LEU A 13 -1.90 -30.08 24.95
C LEU A 13 -2.99 -30.36 25.97
N ILE A 14 -3.89 -29.41 26.20
CA ILE A 14 -5.21 -29.58 26.84
C ILE A 14 -6.11 -28.59 26.08
N GLY A 15 -7.15 -28.94 25.32
CA GLY A 15 -7.99 -30.12 25.37
C GLY A 15 -9.27 -29.84 26.16
N CYS A 16 -10.19 -29.01 25.63
CA CYS A 16 -11.54 -28.86 26.16
C CYS A 16 -12.59 -28.88 25.03
N SER A 17 -13.22 -30.03 24.86
CA SER A 17 -14.52 -30.19 24.21
C SER A 17 -15.59 -30.21 25.29
N SER A 18 -16.70 -29.47 25.15
CA SER A 18 -17.89 -29.70 25.96
C SER A 18 -19.20 -29.45 25.19
N LYS A 19 -19.84 -30.58 24.89
CA LYS A 19 -21.26 -30.94 24.83
C LYS A 19 -22.33 -29.89 24.49
N LYS A 20 -22.92 -30.11 23.30
CA LYS A 20 -24.36 -30.33 22.99
C LYS A 20 -25.36 -30.13 24.14
N GLU A 21 -26.26 -29.17 23.95
CA GLU A 21 -27.64 -29.24 24.44
C GLU A 21 -28.60 -29.44 23.25
N THR A 22 -29.53 -30.37 23.44
CA THR A 22 -30.62 -30.72 22.53
C THR A 22 -31.90 -30.27 23.22
N ILE A 23 -32.65 -29.36 22.59
CA ILE A 23 -34.04 -29.09 22.93
C ILE A 23 -34.87 -29.44 21.70
N LYS A 24 -35.66 -30.51 21.84
CA LYS A 24 -36.85 -30.83 21.03
C LYS A 24 -37.96 -29.86 21.49
N GLU A 25 -38.62 -29.11 20.62
CA GLU A 25 -39.64 -29.48 19.63
C GLU A 25 -40.92 -28.76 20.05
N GLU A 26 -41.35 -27.75 19.30
CA GLU A 26 -42.77 -27.42 19.18
C GLU A 26 -43.07 -27.14 17.71
N ALA A 27 -43.95 -27.97 17.17
CA ALA A 27 -44.49 -27.87 15.84
C ALA A 27 -45.34 -26.60 15.71
N SER A 28 -45.08 -25.80 14.68
CA SER A 28 -46.07 -24.89 14.14
C SER A 28 -45.98 -24.88 12.63
N ILE A 29 -47.07 -25.31 12.00
CA ILE A 29 -47.24 -25.41 10.55
C ILE A 29 -47.49 -23.99 10.05
N THR A 30 -46.59 -23.42 9.27
CA THR A 30 -46.89 -22.23 8.45
C THR A 30 -46.03 -22.18 7.19
N GLN A 31 -46.72 -22.34 6.05
CA GLN A 31 -46.43 -21.82 4.70
C GLN A 31 -45.01 -22.01 4.12
N GLN A 32 -44.93 -22.96 3.18
CA GLN A 32 -43.89 -22.97 2.14
C GLN A 32 -43.92 -21.65 1.37
N THR A 33 -42.91 -20.82 1.60
CA THR A 33 -42.45 -19.86 0.60
C THR A 33 -41.17 -20.46 0.04
N GLU A 34 -41.14 -20.77 -1.26
CA GLU A 34 -39.90 -21.15 -1.94
C GLU A 34 -38.94 -19.96 -1.86
N GLN A 35 -38.06 -19.97 -0.86
CA GLN A 35 -36.88 -19.14 -0.86
C GLN A 35 -35.94 -19.69 -1.92
N GLN A 36 -35.93 -19.04 -3.08
CA GLN A 36 -34.86 -19.16 -4.05
C GLN A 36 -33.55 -18.82 -3.33
N ILE A 37 -32.77 -19.85 -2.99
CA ILE A 37 -31.43 -19.71 -2.41
C ILE A 37 -30.58 -19.08 -3.50
N GLU A 38 -30.31 -17.78 -3.38
CA GLU A 38 -29.29 -17.12 -4.18
C GLU A 38 -27.97 -17.86 -3.93
N PRO A 39 -27.25 -18.32 -4.96
CA PRO A 39 -25.99 -19.03 -4.76
C PRO A 39 -25.06 -18.14 -3.93
N PRO A 40 -24.34 -18.70 -2.93
CA PRO A 40 -23.44 -17.92 -2.11
C PRO A 40 -22.51 -17.15 -3.03
N GLN A 41 -22.57 -15.81 -2.98
CA GLN A 41 -21.63 -14.97 -3.71
C GLN A 41 -20.23 -15.45 -3.33
N PRO A 42 -19.35 -15.73 -4.32
CA PRO A 42 -17.97 -16.07 -4.01
C PRO A 42 -17.42 -14.97 -3.10
N PRO A 43 -16.69 -15.32 -2.02
CA PRO A 43 -16.15 -14.33 -1.11
C PRO A 43 -15.42 -13.30 -1.95
N LYS A 44 -15.88 -12.04 -1.88
CA LYS A 44 -15.19 -10.92 -2.53
C LYS A 44 -13.75 -11.03 -2.08
N THR A 45 -12.84 -11.28 -3.02
CA THR A 45 -11.41 -11.20 -2.74
C THR A 45 -11.20 -9.83 -2.12
N THR A 46 -10.87 -9.79 -0.84
CA THR A 46 -10.46 -8.56 -0.18
C THR A 46 -9.13 -8.19 -0.82
N THR A 47 -9.20 -7.46 -1.93
CA THR A 47 -8.05 -6.78 -2.49
C THR A 47 -7.60 -5.83 -1.40
N TYR A 48 -6.52 -6.19 -0.69
CA TYR A 48 -5.87 -5.26 0.24
C TYR A 48 -5.55 -4.02 -0.56
N LYS A 49 -6.31 -2.95 -0.33
CA LYS A 49 -6.06 -1.67 -0.95
C LYS A 49 -4.81 -1.13 -0.27
N GLU A 50 -3.74 -0.93 -1.03
CA GLU A 50 -2.55 -0.29 -0.50
C GLU A 50 -2.92 1.11 0.01
N ASN A 51 -2.55 1.41 1.25
CA ASN A 51 -2.74 2.73 1.80
C ASN A 51 -1.87 3.70 1.00
N SER A 52 -2.50 4.70 0.39
CA SER A 52 -1.78 5.77 -0.29
C SER A 52 -2.16 7.12 0.30
N THR A 53 -1.26 8.08 0.16
CA THR A 53 -1.42 9.44 0.64
C THR A 53 -1.10 10.39 -0.49
N LEU A 54 -2.04 11.28 -0.80
CA LEU A 54 -1.80 12.41 -1.68
C LEU A 54 -0.98 13.44 -0.90
N VAL A 55 0.24 13.68 -1.36
CA VAL A 55 1.16 14.63 -0.73
C VAL A 55 1.41 15.83 -1.63
N SER A 56 1.67 16.97 -0.99
CA SER A 56 2.37 18.07 -1.63
C SER A 56 3.75 18.22 -1.01
N CYS A 57 4.79 18.40 -1.82
CA CYS A 57 6.17 18.23 -1.40
C CYS A 57 7.06 19.33 -1.96
N LEU A 58 7.98 19.83 -1.12
CA LEU A 58 9.10 20.68 -1.52
C LEU A 58 10.37 19.83 -1.65
N VAL A 59 11.05 19.93 -2.78
CA VAL A 59 12.26 19.15 -3.08
C VAL A 59 13.46 19.74 -2.35
N ASP A 60 14.17 18.90 -1.59
CA ASP A 60 15.48 19.23 -1.03
C ASP A 60 16.61 18.73 -1.93
N THR A 61 16.59 17.45 -2.28
CA THR A 61 17.61 16.81 -3.14
C THR A 61 16.97 15.86 -4.15
N LEU A 62 17.64 15.72 -5.30
CA LEU A 62 17.32 14.75 -6.33
C LEU A 62 18.61 14.02 -6.73
N GLU A 63 18.58 12.69 -6.66
CA GLU A 63 19.69 11.81 -6.99
C GLU A 63 19.27 10.92 -8.17
N ILE A 64 19.97 11.02 -9.30
CA ILE A 64 19.82 10.10 -10.43
C ILE A 64 20.70 8.89 -10.18
N VAL A 65 20.09 7.70 -10.11
CA VAL A 65 20.78 6.43 -9.87
C VAL A 65 21.05 5.71 -11.19
N ASP A 66 20.10 5.78 -12.12
CA ASP A 66 20.14 5.14 -13.45
C ASP A 66 19.16 5.88 -14.40
N ASP A 67 19.02 5.43 -15.64
CA ASP A 67 18.14 6.04 -16.65
C ASP A 67 16.69 6.18 -16.16
N TYR A 68 16.17 5.14 -15.51
CA TYR A 68 14.81 5.12 -14.97
C TYR A 68 14.76 5.14 -13.44
N LYS A 69 15.92 5.18 -12.75
CA LYS A 69 15.96 5.13 -11.29
C LYS A 69 16.47 6.45 -10.74
N TYR A 70 15.69 7.06 -9.88
CA TYR A 70 16.10 8.25 -9.15
C TYR A 70 15.45 8.26 -7.76
N LYS A 71 15.97 9.08 -6.87
CA LYS A 71 15.43 9.30 -5.53
C LYS A 71 15.25 10.79 -5.32
N ILE A 72 14.14 11.18 -4.70
CA ILE A 72 13.90 12.58 -4.33
C ILE A 72 13.74 12.64 -2.82
N THR A 73 14.57 13.43 -2.14
CA THR A 73 14.34 13.76 -0.74
C THR A 73 13.52 15.03 -0.68
N VAL A 74 12.41 14.96 0.06
CA VAL A 74 11.39 16.01 0.07
C VAL A 74 11.00 16.35 1.49
N LYS A 75 10.62 17.60 1.71
CA LYS A 75 9.82 18.00 2.84
C LYS A 75 8.34 17.94 2.45
N VAL A 76 7.56 17.19 3.21
CA VAL A 76 6.10 17.08 3.01
C VAL A 76 5.43 18.33 3.57
N ILE A 77 4.65 19.02 2.75
CA ILE A 77 3.90 20.23 3.12
C ILE A 77 2.48 19.86 3.52
N THR A 78 1.83 18.98 2.75
CA THR A 78 0.52 18.42 3.09
C THR A 78 0.50 16.92 2.85
N ALA A 79 -0.32 16.23 3.63
CA ALA A 79 -0.58 14.80 3.50
C ALA A 79 -2.08 14.57 3.66
N ILE A 80 -2.71 14.04 2.62
CA ILE A 80 -4.15 13.78 2.56
C ILE A 80 -4.32 12.30 2.25
N PRO A 81 -4.92 11.50 3.15
CA PRO A 81 -5.13 10.09 2.88
C PRO A 81 -6.05 9.87 1.67
N ASP A 82 -5.72 8.89 0.84
CA ASP A 82 -6.56 8.48 -0.28
C ASP A 82 -7.67 7.53 0.25
N ASP A 83 -8.93 7.95 0.09
CA ASP A 83 -10.15 7.18 0.40
C ASP A 83 -10.29 6.65 1.85
N TRP A 84 -10.67 7.52 2.79
CA TRP A 84 -11.04 7.20 4.19
C TRP A 84 -10.01 6.41 5.02
N ASN A 85 -8.83 6.16 4.48
CA ASN A 85 -7.76 5.44 5.16
C ASN A 85 -6.93 6.37 6.06
N VAL A 86 -6.06 5.77 6.87
CA VAL A 86 -5.06 6.51 7.65
C VAL A 86 -3.94 6.98 6.71
N SER A 87 -3.48 8.21 6.92
CA SER A 87 -2.31 8.72 6.21
C SER A 87 -1.06 7.92 6.58
N ILE A 88 -0.26 7.54 5.60
CA ILE A 88 1.03 6.83 5.84
C ILE A 88 2.19 7.81 6.05
N ILE A 89 1.94 9.10 5.82
CA ILE A 89 2.90 10.20 5.89
C ILE A 89 2.22 11.34 6.63
N GLU A 90 2.95 12.02 7.50
CA GLU A 90 2.48 13.21 8.20
C GLU A 90 3.08 14.48 7.56
N PRO A 91 2.38 15.63 7.63
CA PRO A 91 2.96 16.92 7.26
C PRO A 91 4.27 17.20 8.00
N GLU A 92 5.13 18.03 7.41
CA GLU A 92 6.45 18.43 7.92
C GLU A 92 7.51 17.33 8.00
N GLN A 93 7.18 16.08 7.67
CA GLN A 93 8.16 15.00 7.57
C GLN A 93 9.12 15.22 6.40
N ILE A 94 10.36 14.76 6.59
CA ILE A 94 11.33 14.62 5.51
C ILE A 94 11.40 13.15 5.13
N ILE A 95 11.09 12.85 3.87
CA ILE A 95 11.08 11.48 3.35
C ILE A 95 11.87 11.40 2.04
N THR A 96 12.37 10.22 1.74
CA THR A 96 12.92 9.90 0.42
C THR A 96 11.92 9.06 -0.34
N VAL A 97 11.58 9.50 -1.54
CA VAL A 97 10.60 8.84 -2.41
C VAL A 97 11.26 8.33 -3.70
N ILE A 98 10.77 7.18 -4.18
CA ILE A 98 11.28 6.47 -5.36
C ILE A 98 10.15 6.35 -6.39
N PRO A 99 10.38 6.53 -7.71
CA PRO A 99 9.33 6.32 -8.70
C PRO A 99 8.94 4.85 -8.78
N ALA A 100 7.62 4.56 -8.74
CA ALA A 100 7.07 3.25 -9.02
C ALA A 100 6.40 3.25 -10.41
N TYR A 101 7.16 2.85 -11.42
CA TYR A 101 6.64 2.72 -12.78
C TYR A 101 5.70 1.52 -12.91
N LEU A 102 4.67 1.68 -13.72
CA LEU A 102 3.85 0.59 -14.19
C LEU A 102 4.61 -0.18 -15.26
N LEU A 103 4.60 -1.51 -15.16
CA LEU A 103 5.22 -2.40 -16.13
C LEU A 103 4.18 -2.92 -17.13
N ASP A 104 4.58 -3.08 -18.38
CA ASP A 104 3.77 -3.73 -19.40
C ASP A 104 3.75 -5.27 -19.22
N GLU A 105 3.06 -5.96 -20.13
CA GLU A 105 2.97 -7.44 -20.14
C GLU A 105 4.34 -8.13 -20.28
N ASN A 106 5.35 -7.43 -20.80
CA ASN A 106 6.71 -7.90 -21.01
C ASN A 106 7.67 -7.47 -19.88
N GLN A 107 7.14 -6.90 -18.79
CA GLN A 107 7.92 -6.35 -17.66
C GLN A 107 8.80 -5.14 -18.02
N ASN A 108 8.48 -4.43 -19.10
CA ASN A 108 9.17 -3.21 -19.50
C ASN A 108 8.42 -1.97 -19.00
N ILE A 109 9.17 -0.88 -18.78
CA ILE A 109 8.59 0.43 -18.51
C ILE A 109 8.09 1.01 -19.82
N ASP A 110 6.77 1.16 -19.94
CA ASP A 110 6.16 1.86 -21.07
C ASP A 110 6.07 3.37 -20.80
N LEU A 111 6.89 4.19 -21.46
CA LEU A 111 6.83 5.65 -21.34
C LEU A 111 5.68 6.29 -22.15
N GLN A 112 4.96 5.54 -22.98
CA GLN A 112 3.70 6.02 -23.59
C GLN A 112 2.58 6.08 -22.55
N ASN A 113 2.67 5.29 -21.47
CA ASN A 113 1.76 5.38 -20.36
C ASN A 113 1.89 6.77 -19.68
N PRO A 114 0.80 7.54 -19.55
CA PRO A 114 0.86 8.91 -19.02
C PRO A 114 1.33 8.99 -17.56
N ILE A 115 1.12 7.93 -16.76
CA ILE A 115 1.62 7.88 -15.38
C ILE A 115 3.15 7.76 -15.40
N ASN A 116 3.67 6.83 -16.20
CA ASN A 116 5.11 6.62 -16.34
C ASN A 116 5.80 7.85 -16.94
N ALA A 117 5.20 8.49 -17.95
CA ALA A 117 5.73 9.72 -18.53
C ALA A 117 5.90 10.82 -17.48
N LYS A 118 4.86 11.07 -16.66
CA LYS A 118 4.94 12.07 -15.59
C LYS A 118 5.94 11.70 -14.49
N LEU A 119 6.01 10.42 -14.10
CA LEU A 119 7.04 9.95 -13.17
C LEU A 119 8.43 10.15 -13.75
N TYR A 120 8.61 9.90 -15.05
CA TYR A 120 9.89 10.12 -15.71
C TYR A 120 10.24 11.61 -15.78
N GLU A 121 9.30 12.49 -16.12
CA GLU A 121 9.52 13.95 -16.16
C GLU A 121 9.94 14.52 -14.80
N LEU A 122 9.40 13.98 -13.71
CA LEU A 122 9.69 14.40 -12.34
C LEU A 122 11.20 14.35 -12.01
N ARG A 123 11.97 13.53 -12.75
CA ARG A 123 13.45 13.47 -12.62
C ARG A 123 14.16 14.80 -12.89
N ASN A 124 13.47 15.75 -13.53
CA ASN A 124 13.97 17.07 -13.87
C ASN A 124 13.66 18.13 -12.79
N LEU A 125 13.12 17.72 -11.65
CA LEU A 125 12.89 18.62 -10.53
C LEU A 125 14.22 19.17 -9.99
N LYS A 126 14.30 20.49 -9.88
CA LYS A 126 15.39 21.22 -9.26
C LYS A 126 15.16 21.29 -7.75
N LYS A 127 16.22 21.55 -7.00
CA LYS A 127 16.14 21.90 -5.57
C LYS A 127 15.17 23.08 -5.38
N LYS A 128 14.36 23.04 -4.32
CA LYS A 128 13.23 23.96 -4.07
C LYS A 128 12.09 23.87 -5.09
N GLY A 129 12.13 22.90 -6.02
CA GLY A 129 10.98 22.53 -6.83
C GLY A 129 9.86 21.95 -5.98
N PHE A 130 8.67 21.87 -6.56
CA PHE A 130 7.47 21.41 -5.89
C PHE A 130 6.77 20.35 -6.73
N PHE A 131 6.15 19.37 -6.08
CA PHE A 131 5.21 18.48 -6.74
C PHE A 131 4.06 18.07 -5.83
N ILE A 132 2.98 17.63 -6.49
CA ILE A 132 1.82 16.98 -5.89
C ILE A 132 1.74 15.57 -6.47
N GLY A 133 1.66 14.56 -5.62
CA GLY A 133 1.64 13.17 -6.07
C GLY A 133 1.08 12.20 -5.05
N LYS A 134 0.74 11.00 -5.50
CA LYS A 134 0.36 9.89 -4.63
C LYS A 134 1.60 9.13 -4.20
N VAL A 135 1.74 8.93 -2.90
CA VAL A 135 2.82 8.15 -2.30
C VAL A 135 2.23 6.97 -1.55
N THR A 136 2.89 5.82 -1.65
CA THR A 136 2.59 4.57 -0.94
C THR A 136 3.83 4.10 -0.18
N LEU A 137 3.62 3.29 0.86
CA LEU A 137 4.66 2.63 1.63
C LEU A 137 4.65 1.15 1.24
N ALA A 138 5.73 0.69 0.62
CA ALA A 138 5.85 -0.71 0.24
C ALA A 138 6.39 -1.57 1.40
N ARG A 139 6.40 -2.90 1.19
CA ARG A 139 6.83 -3.89 2.21
C ARG A 139 8.29 -3.78 2.61
N ASP A 140 9.12 -3.15 1.79
CA ASP A 140 10.53 -2.89 2.06
C ASP A 140 10.75 -1.61 2.89
N ASN A 141 9.67 -1.01 3.40
CA ASN A 141 9.64 0.25 4.16
C ASN A 141 10.16 1.46 3.37
N ASN A 142 10.18 1.40 2.03
CA ASN A 142 10.47 2.57 1.20
C ASN A 142 9.18 3.25 0.74
N TYR A 143 9.24 4.57 0.61
CA TYR A 143 8.16 5.37 0.04
C TYR A 143 8.28 5.43 -1.49
N TYR A 144 7.17 5.19 -2.16
CA TYR A 144 7.10 5.17 -3.61
C TYR A 144 6.10 6.19 -4.14
N ILE A 145 6.52 7.03 -5.08
CA ILE A 145 5.61 7.88 -5.86
C ILE A 145 4.99 7.01 -6.95
N THR A 146 3.69 6.82 -6.90
CA THR A 146 2.93 6.02 -7.89
C THR A 146 2.20 6.88 -8.91
N LYS A 147 2.01 8.17 -8.61
CA LYS A 147 1.37 9.12 -9.52
C LYS A 147 1.81 10.54 -9.23
N VAL A 148 1.97 11.34 -10.28
CA VAL A 148 2.20 12.79 -10.19
C VAL A 148 0.99 13.52 -10.76
N GLU A 149 0.42 14.42 -9.98
CA GLU A 149 -0.69 15.27 -10.43
C GLU A 149 -0.15 16.53 -11.11
N ALA A 150 0.78 17.22 -10.44
CA ALA A 150 1.41 18.45 -10.91
C ALA A 150 2.84 18.57 -10.36
N TRP A 151 3.70 19.31 -11.06
CA TRP A 151 5.03 19.66 -10.59
C TRP A 151 5.48 21.00 -11.18
N GLN A 152 6.40 21.67 -10.49
CA GLN A 152 6.94 22.96 -10.91
C GLN A 152 8.36 23.14 -10.37
N ASN A 153 9.26 23.66 -11.22
CA ASN A 153 10.56 24.14 -10.80
C ASN A 153 10.48 25.60 -10.31
N PRO A 154 11.36 26.02 -9.38
CA PRO A 154 11.45 27.42 -9.01
C PRO A 154 11.84 28.25 -10.25
N PRO A 155 11.53 29.57 -10.26
CA PRO A 155 12.02 30.48 -11.27
C PRO A 155 13.55 30.40 -11.39
N GLU A 156 14.07 30.60 -12.60
CA GLU A 156 15.52 30.73 -12.78
C GLU A 156 15.97 32.08 -12.20
N GLU A 157 17.02 32.06 -11.36
CA GLU A 157 17.65 33.25 -10.77
C GLU A 157 18.63 33.91 -11.75
#